data_AF-A0A2K6TFN8-F1
#
_entry.id   AF-A0A2K6TFN8-F1
#
_cell.length_a   1.000
_cell.length_b   1.000
_cell.length_c   1.000
_cell.angle_alpha   90.00
_cell.angle_beta   90.00
_cell.angle_gamma   90.00
#
_symmetry.space_group_name_H-M   'P 1'
#
loop_
_entity.id
_entity.type
_entity.pdbx_description
1 polymer ?
#
loop_
_entity_poly.entity_id
_entity_poly.type
_entity_poly.pdbx_seq_one_letter_code
_entity_poly.pdbx_strand_id
1 'polypeptide(L)' 'MSAEEREKKLASCSRHRFRYIPPNTPENFWEVGFPSTQTCMERGYIKEDFDPCPRPKRRQPYNAIFSPKGKEQKT' A
#
# COMPACT_ATOMS: atom_id res chain seq x y z
N MET A 1 7.82 27.11 -33.10
CA MET A 1 6.42 27.11 -32.64
C MET A 1 6.34 28.07 -31.47
N SER A 2 5.54 29.12 -31.60
CA SER A 2 5.28 30.03 -30.47
C SER A 2 4.51 29.31 -29.36
N ALA A 3 4.52 29.85 -28.14
CA ALA A 3 3.78 29.26 -27.02
C ALA A 3 2.29 29.08 -27.35
N GLU A 4 1.69 30.06 -28.04
CA GLU A 4 0.29 30.03 -28.49
C GLU A 4 0.00 28.90 -29.49
N GLU A 5 0.91 28.62 -30.43
CA GLU A 5 0.73 27.53 -31.40
C GLU A 5 0.82 26.16 -30.72
N ARG A 6 1.62 26.04 -29.65
CA ARG A 6 1.77 24.82 -28.85
C ARG A 6 0.51 24.55 -28.03
N GLU A 7 -0.09 25.59 -27.46
CA GLU A 7 -1.34 25.50 -26.69
C GLU A 7 -2.53 25.10 -27.58
N LYS A 8 -2.68 25.74 -28.74
CA LYS A 8 -3.72 25.38 -29.72
C LYS A 8 -3.59 23.93 -30.21
N LYS A 9 -2.36 23.46 -30.42
CA LYS A 9 -2.12 22.05 -30.81
C LYS A 9 -2.41 21.08 -29.66
N LEU A 10 -2.08 21.43 -28.42
CA LEU A 10 -2.43 20.63 -27.23
C LEU A 10 -3.95 20.51 -27.04
N ALA A 11 -4.70 21.60 -27.23
CA ALA A 11 -6.17 21.60 -27.15
C ALA A 11 -6.83 20.77 -28.27
N SER A 12 -6.23 20.74 -29.46
CA SER A 12 -6.70 19.95 -30.60
C SER A 12 -6.35 18.45 -30.49
N CYS A 13 -5.35 18.10 -29.67
CA CYS A 13 -4.86 16.72 -29.54
C CYS A 13 -5.84 15.82 -28.75
N SER A 14 -6.68 15.09 -29.49
CA SER A 14 -7.51 13.97 -29.03
C SER A 14 -8.62 14.31 -28.03
N ARG A 15 -9.87 14.13 -28.46
CA ARG A 15 -11.09 14.27 -27.63
C ARG A 15 -11.07 13.40 -26.36
N HIS A 16 -10.31 12.30 -26.37
CA HIS A 16 -10.18 11.42 -25.21
C HIS A 16 -9.34 12.05 -24.09
N ARG A 17 -8.23 12.74 -24.43
CA ARG A 17 -7.40 13.46 -23.43
C ARG A 17 -8.15 14.58 -22.74
N PHE A 18 -9.06 15.25 -23.46
CA PHE A 18 -9.91 16.28 -22.88
C PHE A 18 -10.93 15.71 -21.88
N ARG A 19 -11.52 14.54 -22.18
CA ARG A 19 -12.51 13.90 -21.29
C ARG A 19 -11.87 13.12 -20.15
N TYR A 20 -10.71 12.54 -20.40
CA TYR A 20 -9.95 11.76 -19.45
C TYR A 20 -8.59 12.42 -19.30
N ILE A 21 -8.59 13.54 -18.58
CA ILE A 21 -7.37 14.21 -18.16
C ILE A 21 -6.72 13.27 -17.15
N PRO A 22 -5.53 12.71 -17.45
CA PRO A 22 -4.83 11.89 -16.47
C PRO A 22 -4.64 12.74 -15.21
N PRO A 23 -4.90 12.18 -14.02
CA PRO A 23 -4.57 12.88 -12.79
C PRO A 23 -3.09 13.25 -12.84
N ASN A 24 -2.75 14.42 -12.29
CA ASN A 24 -1.35 14.79 -12.18
C ASN A 24 -0.61 13.72 -11.36
N THR A 25 0.70 13.63 -11.54
CA THR A 25 1.53 12.75 -10.71
C THR A 25 1.27 13.07 -9.25
N PRO A 26 0.87 12.09 -8.42
CA PRO A 26 0.60 12.33 -7.01
C PRO A 26 1.81 12.95 -6.32
N GLU A 27 1.55 13.71 -5.26
CA GLU A 27 2.60 14.28 -4.44
C GLU A 27 3.53 13.16 -3.94
N ASN A 28 4.84 13.37 -4.04
CA ASN A 28 5.88 12.43 -3.61
C ASN A 28 6.04 11.14 -4.45
N PHE A 29 5.31 10.97 -5.57
CA PHE A 29 5.40 9.75 -6.39
C PHE A 29 6.80 9.47 -6.94
N TRP A 30 7.56 10.53 -7.26
CA TRP A 30 8.92 10.45 -7.80
C TRP A 30 10.02 10.65 -6.75
N GLU A 31 9.69 10.63 -5.46
CA GLU A 31 10.71 10.68 -4.43
C GLU A 31 11.55 9.39 -4.45
N VAL A 32 12.87 9.57 -4.51
CA VAL A 32 13.80 8.45 -4.53
C VAL A 32 14.07 8.02 -3.08
N GLY A 33 13.45 6.91 -2.68
CA GLY A 33 13.66 6.32 -1.35
C GLY A 33 12.35 6.04 -0.61
N PHE A 34 12.44 5.36 0.53
CA PHE A 34 11.28 5.16 1.40
C PHE A 34 11.14 6.34 2.35
N PRO A 35 9.93 6.93 2.49
CA PRO A 35 9.68 7.96 3.49
C PRO A 35 9.96 7.44 4.89
N SER A 36 10.44 8.32 5.77
CA SER A 36 10.61 7.98 7.19
C SER A 36 9.26 7.68 7.84
N THR A 37 9.24 6.95 8.97
CA THR A 37 7.99 6.70 9.71
C THR A 37 7.26 8.00 10.07
N GLN A 38 8.01 9.05 10.43
CA GLN A 38 7.45 10.37 10.70
C GLN A 38 6.78 10.97 9.46
N THR A 39 7.48 10.94 8.32
CA THR A 39 6.93 11.41 7.03
C THR A 39 5.71 10.61 6.59
N CYS A 40 5.68 9.30 6.85
CA CYS A 40 4.51 8.46 6.60
C CYS A 40 3.31 8.85 7.46
N MET A 41 3.52 9.26 8.72
CA MET A 41 2.44 9.76 9.59
C MET A 41 1.92 11.12 9.10
N GLU A 42 2.83 12.06 8.81
CA GLU A 42 2.48 13.39 8.30
C GLU A 42 1.70 13.33 6.98
N ARG A 43 2.06 12.40 6.09
CA ARG A 43 1.37 12.15 4.81
C ARG A 43 0.09 11.31 4.96
N GLY A 44 -0.19 10.79 6.15
CA GLY A 44 -1.37 9.95 6.42
C GLY A 44 -1.29 8.54 5.84
N TYR A 45 -0.11 8.05 5.48
CA TYR A 45 0.11 6.65 5.08
C TYR A 45 -0.04 5.69 6.26
N ILE A 46 0.31 6.15 7.46
CA ILE A 46 0.14 5.41 8.71
C ILE A 46 -0.89 6.17 9.55
N LYS A 47 -1.97 5.49 9.94
CA LYS A 47 -2.91 6.00 10.94
C LYS A 47 -2.50 5.43 12.30
N GLU A 48 -2.41 6.29 13.30
CA GLU A 48 -2.27 5.85 14.69
C GLU A 48 -3.63 5.33 15.17
N ASP A 49 -3.93 4.07 14.84
CA ASP A 49 -5.08 3.38 15.39
C ASP A 49 -4.74 2.97 16.83
N PHE A 50 -5.28 3.71 17.80
CA PHE A 50 -5.13 3.40 19.23
C PHE A 50 -5.93 2.16 19.65
N ASP A 51 -6.87 1.72 18.81
CA ASP A 51 -7.59 0.48 19.00
C ASP A 51 -6.77 -0.68 18.44
N PRO A 52 -6.27 -1.59 19.30
CA PRO A 52 -5.63 -2.80 18.80
C PRO A 52 -6.66 -3.54 17.95
N CYS A 53 -6.33 -3.79 16.68
CA CYS A 53 -7.15 -4.66 15.83
C CYS A 53 -7.46 -5.93 16.63
N PRO A 54 -8.74 -6.29 16.84
CA PRO A 54 -9.12 -7.41 17.66
C PRO A 54 -8.64 -8.68 16.95
N ARG A 55 -7.39 -9.07 17.25
CA ARG A 55 -6.78 -10.24 16.64
C ARG A 55 -7.61 -11.42 17.12
N PRO A 56 -8.31 -12.15 16.23
CA PRO A 56 -9.17 -13.23 16.66
C PRO A 56 -8.33 -14.25 17.42
N LYS A 57 -8.65 -14.43 18.72
CA LYS A 57 -8.02 -15.50 19.50
C LYS A 57 -8.42 -16.82 18.87
N ARG A 58 -7.43 -17.68 18.63
CA ARG A 58 -7.67 -19.04 18.13
C ARG A 58 -8.64 -19.74 19.10
N ARG A 59 -9.82 -20.15 18.60
CA ARG A 59 -10.87 -20.77 19.42
C ARG A 59 -10.50 -22.17 19.91
N GLN A 60 -9.59 -22.83 19.20
CA GLN A 60 -9.18 -24.21 19.46
C GLN A 60 -7.70 -24.26 19.84
N PRO A 61 -7.28 -25.16 20.73
CA PRO A 61 -5.87 -25.37 21.03
C PRO A 61 -5.09 -25.79 19.77
N TYR A 62 -3.78 -25.58 19.78
CA TYR A 62 -2.89 -26.05 18.72
C TYR A 62 -2.75 -27.57 18.79
N ASN A 63 -3.28 -28.28 17.80
CA ASN A 63 -3.04 -29.71 17.65
C ASN A 63 -1.64 -29.90 17.05
N ALA A 64 -0.65 -30.15 17.90
CA ALA A 64 0.68 -30.54 17.46
C ALA A 64 0.57 -31.89 16.72
N ILE A 65 0.81 -31.88 15.41
CA ILE A 65 0.74 -33.08 14.55
C ILE A 65 1.91 -34.03 14.85
N PHE A 66 2.96 -33.52 15.48
CA PHE A 66 4.15 -34.28 15.84
C PHE A 66 4.29 -34.34 17.36
N SER A 67 3.68 -35.36 17.97
CA SER A 67 4.03 -35.77 19.33
C SER A 67 5.17 -36.79 19.24
N PRO A 68 6.31 -36.60 19.93
CA PRO A 68 7.30 -37.66 20.06
C PRO A 68 6.61 -38.89 20.65
N LYS A 69 6.66 -40.03 19.93
CA LYS A 69 6.15 -41.30 20.43
C LYS A 69 6.82 -41.59 21.78
N GLY A 70 6.03 -41.75 22.83
CA GLY A 70 6.54 -42.09 24.17
C GLY A 70 7.45 -43.30 24.07
N LYS A 71 8.61 -43.24 24.74
CA LYS A 71 9.49 -44.40 24.84
C LYS A 71 8.76 -45.47 25.65
N GLU A 72 8.42 -46.58 25.01
CA GLU A 72 7.98 -47.79 25.70
C GLU A 72 9.10 -48.20 26.66
N GLN A 73 8.83 -48.12 27.96
CA GLN A 73 9.66 -48.77 28.97
C GLN A 73 9.38 -50.27 28.87
N LYS A 74 10.33 -51.03 28.34
CA LYS A 74 10.32 -52.49 28.43
C LYS A 74 10.84 -52.87 29.81
N THR A 75 9.97 -53.45 30.62
CA THR A 75 10.30 -54.19 31.85
C THR A 75 11.08 -55.44 31.50
#